data_AF-A0A016WPM2-F1
#
_entry.id   AF-A0A016WPM2-F1
#
_cell.length_a   1.000
_cell.length_b   1.000
_cell.length_c   1.000
_cell.angle_alpha   90.00
_cell.angle_beta   90.00
_cell.angle_gamma   90.00
#
_symmetry.space_group_name_H-M   'P 1'
#
loop_
_entity.id
_entity.type
_entity.pdbx_description
1 polymer ?
#
loop_
_entity_poly.entity_id
_entity_poly.type
_entity_poly.pdbx_seq_one_letter_code
_entity_poly.pdbx_strand_id
1 'polypeptide(L)'
;MLLSGLFLPLLVGADDFLPRLPPETRVDETRGYELHDFQLIRPYSNAPHWDLYGDAFISRSKIRLTREAQSLNGSIWSRNRISARDWEIQVDLRIYAASAPPADGVAIWYLERPAAGSAWGGPMNFSGIGVGGEICSAFLKDEWTSHVHC
;
A
#
# COMPACT_ATOMS: atom_id res chain seq x y z
N MET A 1 14.42 -29.54 2.30
CA MET A 1 12.98 -29.19 2.35
C MET A 1 12.87 -27.68 2.32
N LEU A 2 12.68 -27.11 1.13
CA LEU A 2 12.48 -25.68 0.92
C LEU A 2 11.00 -25.37 1.14
N LEU A 3 10.63 -24.92 2.34
CA LEU A 3 9.37 -24.20 2.51
C LEU A 3 9.64 -22.76 2.08
N SER A 4 9.34 -22.45 0.83
CA SER A 4 9.15 -21.07 0.38
C SER A 4 8.05 -20.47 1.25
N GLY A 5 8.38 -19.48 2.07
CA GLY A 5 7.42 -18.76 2.91
C GLY A 5 6.38 -18.10 2.04
N LEU A 6 5.17 -18.66 1.99
CA LEU A 6 4.03 -18.08 1.30
C LEU A 6 3.59 -16.83 2.05
N PHE A 7 3.68 -15.68 1.39
CA PHE A 7 2.95 -14.50 1.83
C PHE A 7 1.48 -14.83 1.60
N LEU A 8 0.70 -14.97 2.66
CA LEU A 8 -0.74 -15.12 2.57
C LEU A 8 -1.33 -13.71 2.68
N PRO A 9 -1.54 -13.01 1.55
CA PRO A 9 -2.26 -11.74 1.60
C PRO A 9 -3.66 -12.01 2.14
N LEU A 10 -4.01 -11.35 3.24
CA LEU A 10 -5.39 -11.32 3.71
C LEU A 10 -6.11 -10.21 2.96
N LEU A 11 -7.03 -10.62 2.07
CA LEU A 11 -7.97 -9.70 1.45
C LEU A 11 -9.10 -9.42 2.43
N VAL A 12 -9.26 -8.17 2.84
CA VAL A 12 -10.39 -7.73 3.65
C VAL A 12 -11.19 -6.74 2.82
N GLY A 13 -12.42 -7.12 2.48
CA GLY A 13 -13.41 -6.23 1.85
C GLY A 13 -14.43 -5.77 2.88
N ALA A 14 -14.88 -4.53 2.77
CA ALA A 14 -16.07 -4.07 3.46
C ALA A 14 -17.31 -4.29 2.58
N ASP A 15 -18.38 -4.82 3.16
CA ASP A 15 -19.69 -4.90 2.52
C ASP A 15 -20.08 -3.49 2.03
N ASP A 16 -20.45 -3.35 0.75
CA ASP A 16 -20.97 -2.12 0.12
C ASP A 16 -19.97 -1.09 -0.47
N PHE A 17 -18.72 -1.45 -0.78
CA PHE A 17 -17.86 -0.56 -1.57
C PHE A 17 -18.27 -0.50 -3.06
N LEU A 18 -18.81 0.64 -3.51
CA LEU A 18 -19.08 0.93 -4.92
C LEU A 18 -18.20 2.11 -5.41
N PRO A 19 -17.15 1.87 -6.22
CA PRO A 19 -16.33 2.96 -6.74
C PRO A 19 -17.15 3.83 -7.71
N ARG A 20 -16.97 5.15 -7.66
CA ARG A 20 -17.60 6.08 -8.61
C ARG A 20 -16.85 6.04 -9.93
N LEU A 21 -17.37 5.28 -10.90
CA LEU A 21 -16.78 5.14 -12.22
C LEU A 21 -17.18 6.30 -13.14
N PRO A 22 -16.28 6.78 -14.01
CA PRO A 22 -16.66 7.64 -15.13
C PRO A 22 -17.63 6.91 -16.08
N PRO A 23 -18.52 7.64 -16.77
CA PRO A 23 -19.41 7.03 -17.77
C PRO A 23 -18.61 6.32 -18.89
N GLU A 24 -18.94 5.04 -19.10
CA GLU A 24 -18.49 4.12 -20.17
C GLU A 24 -17.06 4.27 -20.72
N THR A 25 -16.06 3.91 -19.91
CA THR A 25 -14.76 3.49 -20.45
C THR A 25 -14.90 2.12 -21.13
N ARG A 26 -14.55 2.01 -22.41
CA ARG A 26 -14.66 0.75 -23.15
C ARG A 26 -13.72 -0.31 -22.56
N VAL A 27 -14.22 -1.53 -22.42
CA VAL A 27 -13.52 -2.70 -21.83
C VAL A 27 -12.32 -3.16 -22.68
N ASP A 28 -12.24 -2.74 -23.95
CA ASP A 28 -11.23 -3.18 -24.92
C ASP A 28 -10.03 -2.24 -25.06
N GLU A 29 -10.01 -1.11 -24.34
CA GLU A 29 -8.92 -0.14 -24.44
C GLU A 29 -7.79 -0.45 -23.45
N THR A 30 -6.99 -1.47 -23.77
CA THR A 30 -5.76 -1.84 -23.03
C THR A 30 -4.60 -0.86 -23.27
N ARG A 31 -4.86 0.44 -23.28
CA ARG A 31 -3.80 1.44 -23.15
C ARG A 31 -3.79 1.92 -21.71
N GLY A 32 -3.19 1.10 -20.84
CA GLY A 32 -2.84 1.52 -19.49
C GLY A 32 -2.03 2.80 -19.59
N TYR A 33 -2.64 3.93 -19.23
CA TYR A 33 -1.94 5.18 -19.07
C TYR A 33 -1.53 5.28 -17.61
N GLU A 34 -0.32 5.79 -17.38
CA GLU A 34 0.17 5.96 -16.03
C GLU A 34 -0.62 7.07 -15.30
N LEU A 35 -1.14 6.74 -14.12
CA LEU A 35 -1.81 7.69 -13.25
C LEU A 35 -0.76 8.51 -12.48
N HIS A 36 -0.17 9.52 -13.13
CA HIS A 36 0.98 10.27 -12.61
C HIS A 36 0.76 10.87 -11.20
N ASP A 37 -0.44 11.36 -10.92
CA ASP A 37 -0.82 11.93 -9.60
C ASP A 37 -0.76 10.89 -8.46
N PHE A 38 -0.79 9.59 -8.80
CA PHE A 38 -0.76 8.47 -7.88
C PHE A 38 0.60 7.76 -7.85
N GLN A 39 1.63 8.37 -8.43
CA GLN A 39 2.99 7.82 -8.43
C GLN A 39 3.84 8.41 -7.31
N LEU A 40 4.61 7.54 -6.65
CA LEU A 40 5.67 7.90 -5.71
C LEU A 40 7.01 7.32 -6.18
N ILE A 41 7.60 7.95 -7.19
CA ILE A 41 8.89 7.55 -7.77
C ILE A 41 9.97 8.50 -7.30
N ARG A 42 11.16 7.99 -6.91
CA ARG A 42 12.32 8.80 -6.51
C ARG A 42 12.61 9.88 -7.57
N PRO A 43 12.83 11.15 -7.19
CA PRO A 43 13.07 11.67 -5.84
C PRO A 43 11.80 12.11 -5.07
N TYR A 44 10.64 11.54 -5.43
CA TYR A 44 9.32 11.76 -4.83
C TYR A 44 8.81 13.20 -4.99
N SER A 45 8.91 13.74 -6.20
CA SER A 45 8.39 15.09 -6.54
C SER A 45 6.90 15.24 -6.26
N ASN A 46 6.13 14.16 -6.40
CA ASN A 46 4.68 14.15 -6.20
C ASN A 46 4.25 13.97 -4.74
N ALA A 47 5.21 13.85 -3.79
CA ALA A 47 4.93 13.73 -2.36
C ALA A 47 3.98 14.82 -1.80
N PRO A 48 3.95 16.08 -2.29
CA PRO A 48 2.98 17.07 -1.84
C PRO A 48 1.51 16.71 -2.14
N HIS A 49 1.23 15.75 -3.03
CA HIS A 49 -0.13 15.21 -3.28
C HIS A 49 -0.50 14.06 -2.34
N TRP A 50 0.37 13.73 -1.40
CA TRP A 50 0.21 12.65 -0.45
C TRP A 50 0.24 13.18 0.97
N ASP A 51 -0.64 12.63 1.81
CA ASP A 51 -0.67 12.91 3.23
C ASP A 51 0.08 11.82 3.99
N LEU A 52 0.95 12.23 4.91
CA LEU A 52 1.72 11.35 5.78
C LEU A 52 1.08 11.36 7.15
N TYR A 53 0.97 10.17 7.76
CA TYR A 53 0.46 10.01 9.12
C TYR A 53 1.43 9.18 9.97
N GLY A 54 1.39 9.44 11.28
CA GLY A 54 2.20 8.73 12.26
C GLY A 54 3.70 8.91 12.05
N ASP A 55 4.44 7.81 12.10
CA ASP A 55 5.90 7.76 11.98
C ASP A 55 6.43 7.79 10.54
N ALA A 56 5.53 7.92 9.57
CA ALA A 56 5.88 7.94 8.15
C ALA A 56 6.79 9.13 7.82
N PHE A 57 7.81 8.88 7.02
CA PHE A 57 8.81 9.86 6.65
C PHE A 57 9.16 9.74 5.17
N ILE A 58 9.20 10.88 4.47
CA ILE A 58 9.62 10.97 3.07
C ILE A 58 10.91 11.78 2.99
N SER A 59 11.86 11.25 2.22
CA SER A 59 13.11 11.93 1.84
C SER A 59 13.30 11.81 0.34
N ARG A 60 14.30 12.52 -0.21
CA ARG A 60 14.64 12.41 -1.65
C ARG A 60 15.05 11.00 -2.09
N SER A 61 15.50 10.14 -1.16
CA SER A 61 16.02 8.81 -1.49
C SER A 61 15.09 7.66 -1.10
N LYS A 62 14.21 7.84 -0.11
CA LYS A 62 13.25 6.80 0.28
C LYS A 62 12.03 7.37 0.99
N ILE A 63 10.95 6.60 0.90
CA ILE A 63 9.81 6.66 1.81
C ILE A 63 10.00 5.56 2.85
N ARG A 64 9.78 5.89 4.12
CA ARG A 64 9.86 4.94 5.24
C ARG A 64 8.59 5.05 6.06
N LEU A 65 7.82 3.97 6.16
CA LEU A 65 6.59 3.91 6.96
C LEU A 65 6.91 3.89 8.47
N THR A 66 7.81 3.00 8.89
CA THR A 66 8.27 2.88 10.28
C THR A 66 9.78 2.71 10.33
N ARG A 67 10.41 3.04 11.46
CA ARG A 67 11.80 2.66 11.75
C ARG A 67 11.81 1.38 12.58
N GLU A 68 12.97 0.76 12.76
CA GLU A 68 13.16 -0.37 13.68
C GLU A 68 13.05 0.10 15.13
N ALA A 69 11.82 0.29 15.60
CA ALA A 69 11.47 0.56 16.99
C ALA A 69 10.06 0.03 17.25
N GLN A 70 9.78 -0.29 18.51
CA GLN A 70 8.49 -0.83 18.93
C GLN A 70 7.39 0.22 18.87
N SER A 71 6.16 -0.26 18.69
CA SER A 71 4.93 0.55 18.79
C SER A 71 4.88 1.74 17.83
N LEU A 72 5.48 1.58 16.66
CA LEU A 72 5.40 2.58 15.60
C LEU A 72 4.32 2.25 14.61
N ASN A 73 3.74 3.30 14.05
CA ASN A 73 2.70 3.18 13.05
C ASN A 73 2.82 4.34 12.08
N GLY A 74 2.87 4.05 10.78
CA GLY A 74 2.95 5.07 9.75
C GLY A 74 2.22 4.65 8.49
N SER A 75 1.55 5.61 7.86
CA SER A 75 0.86 5.41 6.60
C SER A 75 0.98 6.65 5.70
N ILE A 76 0.80 6.41 4.41
CA ILE A 76 0.79 7.45 3.38
C ILE A 76 -0.47 7.28 2.53
N TRP A 77 -1.09 8.38 2.14
CA TRP A 77 -2.37 8.37 1.43
C TRP A 77 -2.39 9.39 0.31
N SER A 78 -2.90 9.02 -0.86
CA SER A 78 -3.14 9.97 -1.94
C SER A 78 -4.28 10.92 -1.55
N ARG A 79 -4.12 12.22 -1.81
CA ARG A 79 -5.21 13.20 -1.63
C ARG A 79 -6.29 13.06 -2.68
N ASN A 80 -5.88 12.70 -3.90
CA ASN A 80 -6.76 12.50 -5.02
C ASN A 80 -7.42 11.11 -4.95
N ARG A 81 -8.59 10.98 -5.56
CA ARG A 81 -9.29 9.71 -5.73
C ARG A 81 -9.01 9.13 -7.09
N ILE A 82 -8.75 7.83 -7.15
CA ILE A 82 -8.65 7.11 -8.42
C ILE A 82 -10.04 7.13 -9.08
N SER A 83 -10.08 7.56 -10.35
CA SER A 83 -11.28 7.56 -11.18
C SER A 83 -11.22 6.51 -12.29
N ALA A 84 -10.29 5.55 -12.19
CA ALA A 84 -10.20 4.42 -13.12
C ALA A 84 -11.10 3.26 -12.66
N ARG A 85 -11.70 2.59 -13.63
CA ARG A 85 -12.49 1.35 -13.39
C ARG A 85 -11.58 0.18 -13.06
N ASP A 86 -10.65 -0.08 -13.97
CA ASP A 86 -9.66 -1.15 -13.86
C ASP A 86 -8.31 -0.50 -13.58
N TRP A 87 -7.58 -0.99 -12.59
CA TRP A 87 -6.32 -0.39 -12.19
C TRP A 87 -5.33 -1.42 -11.66
N GLU A 88 -4.05 -1.07 -11.78
CA GLU A 88 -2.94 -1.87 -11.28
C GLU A 88 -2.04 -0.98 -10.42
N ILE A 89 -1.57 -1.53 -9.30
CA ILE A 89 -0.54 -0.91 -8.48
C ILE A 89 0.68 -1.83 -8.46
N GLN A 90 1.83 -1.24 -8.76
CA GLN A 90 3.14 -1.86 -8.56
C GLN A 90 3.83 -1.18 -7.37
N VAL A 91 4.22 -1.98 -6.37
CA VAL A 91 4.91 -1.49 -5.18
C VAL A 91 6.24 -2.20 -4.99
N ASP A 92 7.31 -1.43 -4.94
CA ASP A 92 8.63 -1.89 -4.50
C ASP A 92 8.76 -1.71 -2.99
N LEU A 93 8.64 -2.81 -2.24
CA LEU A 93 8.70 -2.79 -0.79
C LEU A 93 10.00 -3.43 -0.29
N ARG A 94 10.63 -2.75 0.67
CA ARG A 94 11.77 -3.31 1.41
C ARG A 94 11.50 -3.29 2.89
N ILE A 95 11.47 -4.48 3.48
CA ILE A 95 11.40 -4.68 4.93
C ILE A 95 12.77 -5.13 5.41
N TYR A 96 13.28 -4.47 6.45
CA TYR A 96 14.57 -4.78 7.04
C TYR A 96 14.51 -4.58 8.55
N ALA A 97 15.18 -5.46 9.27
CA ALA A 97 15.44 -5.34 10.70
C ALA A 97 16.84 -5.86 11.02
N ALA A 98 17.61 -5.13 11.81
CA ALA A 98 18.98 -5.46 12.18
C ALA A 98 19.07 -6.35 13.43
N SER A 99 18.16 -6.17 14.38
CA SER A 99 18.30 -6.66 15.75
C SER A 99 17.22 -7.65 16.19
N ALA A 100 16.06 -7.66 15.54
CA ALA A 100 14.94 -8.54 15.86
C ALA A 100 14.16 -8.92 14.59
N PRO A 101 13.40 -10.04 14.59
CA PRO A 101 12.44 -10.31 13.53
C PRO A 101 11.47 -9.13 13.37
N PRO A 102 11.21 -8.68 12.13
CA PRO A 102 10.25 -7.61 11.88
C PRO A 102 8.84 -8.08 12.25
N ALA A 103 8.06 -7.13 12.76
CA ALA A 103 6.65 -7.25 13.08
C ALA A 103 6.04 -5.83 13.03
N ASP A 104 4.73 -5.63 12.88
CA ASP A 104 3.67 -6.65 12.73
C ASP A 104 3.42 -7.00 11.26
N GLY A 105 3.27 -6.00 10.38
CA GLY A 105 2.89 -6.22 9.00
C GLY A 105 2.86 -4.96 8.15
N VAL A 106 2.33 -5.09 6.94
CA VAL A 106 2.11 -3.99 5.99
C VAL A 106 0.80 -4.21 5.25
N ALA A 107 0.16 -3.12 4.82
CA ALA A 107 -1.04 -3.18 4.00
C ALA A 107 -1.06 -2.09 2.93
N ILE A 108 -1.71 -2.41 1.81
CA ILE A 108 -2.13 -1.49 0.75
C ILE A 108 -3.63 -1.30 0.91
N TRP A 109 -4.07 -0.05 0.81
CA TRP A 109 -5.45 0.34 1.07
C TRP A 109 -6.05 1.06 -0.13
N TYR A 110 -7.25 0.66 -0.52
CA TYR A 110 -8.09 1.38 -1.47
C TYR A 110 -9.43 1.69 -0.82
N LEU A 111 -9.59 2.92 -0.33
CA LEU A 111 -10.71 3.31 0.52
C LEU A 111 -11.56 4.40 -0.10
N GLU A 112 -12.83 4.45 0.30
CA GLU A 112 -13.67 5.60 0.03
C GLU A 112 -13.13 6.83 0.74
N ARG A 113 -12.53 6.78 1.91
CA ARG A 113 -11.87 7.96 2.51
C ARG A 113 -10.55 7.55 3.15
N PRO A 114 -9.44 8.27 2.89
CA PRO A 114 -8.18 7.98 3.54
C PRO A 114 -8.33 8.24 5.04
N ALA A 115 -7.86 7.31 5.85
CA ALA A 115 -7.87 7.42 7.30
C ALA A 115 -6.73 6.59 7.88
N ALA A 116 -5.99 7.18 8.81
CA ALA A 116 -4.98 6.43 9.57
C ALA A 116 -5.63 5.68 10.75
N GLY A 117 -5.01 4.59 11.18
CA GLY A 117 -5.48 3.82 12.33
C GLY A 117 -4.55 2.67 12.69
N SER A 118 -4.97 1.82 13.62
CA SER A 118 -4.16 0.73 14.18
C SER A 118 -4.05 -0.51 13.30
N ALA A 119 -4.82 -0.64 12.21
CA ALA A 119 -4.77 -1.80 11.32
C ALA A 119 -3.67 -1.57 10.26
N TRP A 120 -2.42 -1.94 10.56
CA TRP A 120 -1.26 -1.72 9.67
C TRP A 120 -1.19 -0.29 9.10
N GLY A 121 -1.51 0.71 9.92
CA GLY A 121 -1.54 2.13 9.53
C GLY A 121 -2.83 2.63 8.87
N GLY A 122 -3.78 1.74 8.59
CA GLY A 122 -5.14 2.04 8.16
C GLY A 122 -6.19 1.91 9.27
N PRO A 123 -7.44 2.28 8.98
CA PRO A 123 -8.52 2.28 9.96
C PRO A 123 -9.07 0.85 10.16
N MET A 124 -9.60 0.55 11.36
CA MET A 124 -10.24 -0.76 11.61
C MET A 124 -11.58 -0.92 10.90
N ASN A 125 -12.34 0.19 10.78
CA ASN A 125 -13.60 0.23 10.05
C ASN A 125 -13.40 1.09 8.80
N PHE A 126 -13.63 0.50 7.63
CA PHE A 126 -13.47 1.18 6.35
C PHE A 126 -14.56 0.77 5.37
N SER A 127 -14.70 1.57 4.31
CA SER A 127 -15.40 1.18 3.08
C SER A 127 -14.37 1.15 1.97
N GLY A 128 -14.13 -0.02 1.38
CA GLY A 128 -13.03 -0.23 0.44
C GLY A 128 -12.45 -1.63 0.49
N ILE A 129 -11.20 -1.73 0.01
CA ILE A 129 -10.40 -2.94 -0.06
C ILE A 129 -9.11 -2.70 0.73
N GLY A 130 -8.76 -3.64 1.61
CA GLY A 130 -7.45 -3.75 2.24
C GLY A 130 -6.75 -5.02 1.80
N VAL A 131 -5.52 -4.90 1.32
CA VAL A 131 -4.63 -6.03 1.03
C VAL A 131 -3.43 -5.92 1.96
N GLY A 132 -3.39 -6.76 2.98
CA GLY A 132 -2.34 -6.70 3.99
C GLY A 132 -1.94 -8.07 4.51
N GLY A 133 -0.86 -8.09 5.27
CA GLY A 133 -0.36 -9.32 5.87
C GLY A 133 0.69 -9.06 6.93
N GLU A 134 0.86 -10.07 7.78
CA GLU A 134 1.92 -10.11 8.77
C GLU A 134 3.27 -10.40 8.12
N ILE A 135 4.32 -9.83 8.69
CA ILE A 135 5.68 -10.10 8.25
C ILE A 135 6.27 -11.19 9.13
N CYS A 136 6.53 -12.36 8.53
CA CYS A 136 7.25 -13.45 9.20
C CYS A 136 8.76 -13.36 8.93
N SER A 137 9.57 -13.94 9.83
CA SER A 137 11.04 -13.96 9.73
C SER A 137 11.59 -14.58 8.43
N ALA A 138 10.80 -15.38 7.72
CA ALA A 138 11.15 -15.96 6.42
C ALA A 138 11.21 -14.93 5.26
N PHE A 139 10.64 -13.73 5.43
CA PHE A 139 10.53 -12.71 4.36
C PHE A 139 11.73 -11.75 4.26
N LEU A 140 12.70 -11.84 5.18
CA LEU A 140 13.79 -10.86 5.31
C LEU A 140 14.96 -11.02 4.33
N LYS A 141 15.01 -12.10 3.53
CA LYS A 141 16.20 -12.39 2.71
C LYS A 141 16.17 -11.79 1.31
N ASP A 142 15.02 -11.38 0.79
CA ASP A 142 14.92 -10.91 -0.59
C ASP A 142 14.19 -9.55 -0.67
N GLU A 143 14.50 -8.76 -1.71
CA GLU A 143 13.69 -7.61 -2.11
C GLU A 143 12.50 -8.13 -2.94
N TRP A 144 11.29 -7.64 -2.66
CA TRP A 144 10.07 -8.13 -3.31
C TRP A 144 9.28 -6.97 -3.93
N THR A 145 8.83 -7.15 -5.17
CA THR A 145 7.85 -6.28 -5.82
C THR A 145 6.50 -6.99 -5.79
N SER A 146 5.46 -6.33 -5.27
CA SER A 146 4.09 -6.83 -5.34
C SER A 146 3.31 -6.11 -6.43
N HIS A 147 2.54 -6.90 -7.19
CA HIS A 147 1.58 -6.40 -8.17
C HIS A 147 0.18 -6.70 -7.65
N VAL A 148 -0.65 -5.67 -7.51
CA VAL A 148 -2.06 -5.79 -7.15
C VAL A 148 -2.87 -5.34 -8.36
N HIS A 149 -3.66 -6.25 -8.92
CA HIS A 149 -4.59 -5.98 -10.02
C HIS A 149 -6.02 -6.03 -9.46
N CYS A 150 -6.84 -5.03 -9.79
CA CYS A 150 -8.25 -4.95 -9.41
C CYS A 150 -9.12 -4.57 -10.61
#